data_AF-A0A0A2AD81-F1
#
_entry.id   AF-A0A0A2AD81-F1
#
_cell.length_a   1.000
_cell.length_b   1.000
_cell.length_c   1.000
_cell.angle_alpha   90.00
_cell.angle_beta   90.00
_cell.angle_gamma   90.00
#
_symmetry.space_group_name_H-M   'P 1'
#
loop_
_entity.id
_entity.type
_entity.pdbx_description
1 polymer ?
#
loop_
_entity_poly.entity_id
_entity_poly.type
_entity_poly.pdbx_seq_one_letter_code
_entity_poly.pdbx_strand_id
1 'polypeptide(L)' 'MFPVVKEAKYKNQCIMYSTKGALTKFNKDDIGETLLKETGLTVDELAKIEGYKNCKN' A
#
# COMPACT_ATOMS: atom_id res chain seq x y z
N MET A 1 -11.64 25.32 0.40
CA MET A 1 -11.44 24.03 -0.31
C MET A 1 -12.64 23.16 -0.04
N PHE A 2 -13.28 22.61 -1.07
CA PHE A 2 -14.48 21.78 -0.90
C PHE A 2 -14.20 20.58 0.01
N PRO A 3 -15.12 20.18 0.91
CA PRO A 3 -14.93 19.04 1.83
C PRO A 3 -14.47 17.77 1.11
N VAL A 4 -15.08 17.46 -0.03
CA VAL A 4 -14.75 16.31 -0.89
C VAL A 4 -13.28 16.32 -1.34
N VAL A 5 -12.73 17.50 -1.64
CA VAL A 5 -11.32 17.65 -2.06
C VAL A 5 -10.38 17.44 -0.87
N LYS A 6 -10.78 17.85 0.33
CA LYS A 6 -9.99 17.65 1.56
C LYS A 6 -9.93 16.15 1.93
N GLU A 7 -11.06 15.46 1.85
CA GLU A 7 -11.14 14.02 2.11
C GLU A 7 -10.34 13.20 1.09
N ALA A 8 -10.44 13.54 -0.21
CA ALA A 8 -9.66 12.89 -1.25
C ALA A 8 -8.14 13.06 -1.04
N LYS A 9 -7.69 14.27 -0.66
CA LYS A 9 -6.27 14.51 -0.34
C LYS A 9 -5.80 13.69 0.85
N TYR A 10 -6.60 13.61 1.91
CA TYR A 10 -6.28 12.81 3.09
C TYR A 10 -6.15 11.32 2.74
N LYS A 11 -7.11 10.76 1.99
CA LYS A 11 -7.07 9.37 1.53
C LYS A 11 -5.84 9.08 0.69
N ASN A 12 -5.53 9.94 -0.28
CA ASN A 12 -4.36 9.76 -1.13
C ASN A 12 -3.06 9.79 -0.34
N GLN A 13 -2.96 10.67 0.67
CA GLN A 13 -1.80 10.69 1.57
C GLN A 13 -1.71 9.41 2.39
N CYS A 14 -2.81 8.95 2.99
CA CYS A 14 -2.84 7.70 3.75
C CYS A 14 -2.35 6.52 2.88
N ILE A 15 -2.93 6.34 1.69
CA ILE A 15 -2.58 5.23 0.79
C ILE A 15 -1.10 5.29 0.43
N MET A 16 -0.57 6.48 0.12
CA MET A 16 0.85 6.65 -0.21
C MET A 16 1.77 6.24 0.93
N TYR A 17 1.49 6.67 2.16
CA TYR A 17 2.33 6.35 3.32
C TYR A 17 2.22 4.86 3.71
N SER A 18 1.01 4.31 3.71
CA SER A 18 0.77 2.89 3.98
C SER A 18 1.45 1.99 2.94
N THR A 19 1.39 2.36 1.65
CA THR A 19 2.09 1.64 0.57
C THR A 19 3.60 1.65 0.78
N LYS A 20 4.19 2.80 1.13
CA LYS A 20 5.63 2.91 1.43
C LYS A 20 6.05 2.06 2.63
N GLY A 21 5.22 2.03 3.68
CA GLY A 21 5.45 1.20 4.86
C GLY A 21 5.42 -0.29 4.53
N ALA A 22 4.41 -0.73 3.78
CA ALA A 22 4.29 -2.12 3.31
C ALA A 22 5.47 -2.54 2.44
N LEU A 23 5.85 -1.70 1.46
CA LEU A 23 7.00 -1.96 0.58
C LEU A 23 8.29 -2.14 1.38
N THR A 24 8.53 -1.27 2.36
CA THR A 24 9.72 -1.35 3.22
C THR A 24 9.75 -2.64 4.04
N LYS A 25 8.59 -3.09 4.53
CA LYS A 25 8.47 -4.35 5.29
C LYS A 25 8.75 -5.55 4.39
N PHE A 26 8.10 -5.62 3.24
CA PHE A 26 8.26 -6.74 2.30
C PHE A 26 9.69 -6.87 1.78
N ASN A 27 10.38 -5.76 1.55
CA ASN A 27 11.78 -5.76 1.12
C ASN A 27 12.76 -6.15 2.24
N LYS A 28 12.46 -5.85 3.51
CA LYS A 28 13.32 -6.22 4.64
C LYS A 28 13.23 -7.71 4.98
N ASP A 29 12.04 -8.27 4.87
CA ASP A 29 11.77 -9.64 5.29
C ASP A 29 12.15 -10.66 4.20
N ASP A 30 12.66 -10.21 3.04
CA ASP A 30 12.97 -11.00 1.83
C ASP A 30 11.83 -11.92 1.36
N ILE A 31 10.61 -11.64 1.82
CA ILE A 31 9.41 -12.42 1.51
C ILE A 31 8.92 -12.18 0.08
N GLY A 32 9.54 -11.26 -0.65
CA GLY A 32 9.10 -10.86 -1.98
C GLY A 32 9.09 -12.01 -2.97
N GLU A 33 10.08 -12.90 -2.92
CA GLU A 33 10.15 -14.06 -3.81
C GLU A 33 9.09 -15.11 -3.46
N THR A 34 8.84 -15.33 -2.17
CA THR A 34 7.78 -16.23 -1.68
C THR A 34 6.41 -15.72 -2.06
N LEU A 35 6.13 -14.43 -1.81
CA LEU A 35 4.85 -13.81 -2.14
C LEU A 35 4.60 -13.80 -3.65
N LEU A 36 5.62 -13.58 -4.48
CA LEU A 36 5.50 -13.68 -5.93
C LEU A 36 5.14 -15.11 -6.37
N LYS A 37 5.76 -16.12 -5.77
CA LYS A 37 5.46 -17.54 -6.06
C LYS A 37 4.05 -17.94 -5.62
N GLU A 38 3.60 -17.48 -4.46
CA GLU A 38 2.29 -17.83 -3.90
C GLU A 38 1.13 -17.08 -4.57
N THR A 39 1.31 -15.80 -4.87
CA THR A 39 0.22 -14.92 -5.34
C THR A 39 0.30 -14.58 -6.83
N GLY A 40 1.47 -14.75 -7.45
CA GLY A 40 1.75 -14.25 -8.80
C GLY A 40 1.91 -12.74 -8.88
N LEU A 41 1.82 -12.02 -7.76
CA LEU A 41 1.90 -10.56 -7.70
C LEU A 41 3.28 -10.10 -7.27
N THR A 42 3.73 -9.00 -7.86
CA THR A 42 4.97 -8.35 -7.43
C THR A 42 4.80 -7.73 -6.04
N VAL A 43 5.94 -7.53 -5.36
CA VAL A 43 5.97 -6.84 -4.05
C VAL A 43 5.34 -5.45 -4.11
N ASP A 44 5.50 -4.74 -5.23
CA ASP A 44 4.91 -3.41 -5.43
C ASP A 44 3.37 -3.47 -5.50
N GLU A 45 2.83 -4.45 -6.21
CA GLU A 45 1.38 -4.68 -6.29
C GLU A 45 0.79 -5.06 -4.93
N LEU A 46 1.47 -5.93 -4.19
CA LEU A 46 1.06 -6.32 -2.84
C LEU A 46 1.12 -5.12 -1.87
N ALA A 47 2.17 -4.30 -1.97
CA ALA A 47 2.31 -3.11 -1.14
C ALA A 47 1.19 -2.09 -1.41
N LYS A 48 0.78 -1.93 -2.68
CA LYS A 48 -0.38 -1.11 -3.04
C LYS A 48 -1.67 -1.66 -2.44
N ILE A 49 -1.93 -2.96 -2.56
CA ILE A 49 -3.13 -3.60 -1.99
C ILE A 49 -3.20 -3.38 -0.48
N GLU A 50 -2.09 -3.58 0.23
CA GLU A 50 -2.00 -3.28 1.67
C GLU A 50 -2.19 -1.78 1.97
N GLY A 51 -1.63 -0.91 1.14
CA GLY A 51 -1.83 0.54 1.24
C GLY A 51 -3.31 0.94 1.19
N TYR A 52 -4.07 0.36 0.25
CA TYR A 52 -5.52 0.59 0.14
C TYR A 52 -6.30 -0.03 1.31
N LYS A 53 -5.95 -1.23 1.77
CA LYS A 53 -6.63 -1.89 2.91
C LYS A 53 -6.49 -1.13 4.22
N ASN A 54 -5.32 -0.54 4.47
CA ASN A 54 -5.02 0.17 5.71
C ASN A 54 -5.68 1.55 5.80
N CYS A 55 -6.18 2.07 4.69
CA CYS A 55 -6.80 3.38 4.60
C CYS A 55 -8.29 3.24 4.31
N LYS A 56 -9.04 2.68 5.27
CA LYS A 56 -10.50 2.64 5.24
C LYS A 56 -11.10 3.90 5.86
N ASN A 57 -12.21 4.33 5.26
CA ASN A 57 -13.01 5.48 5.67
C ASN A 57 -13.87 5.16 6.88
#